data_AF-A0A519KG25-F1
#
_entry.id   AF-A0A519KG25-F1
#
_cell.length_a   1.000
_cell.length_b   1.000
_cell.length_c   1.000
_cell.angle_alpha   90.00
_cell.angle_beta   90.00
_cell.angle_gamma   90.00
#
_symmetry.space_group_name_H-M   'P 1'
#
loop_
_entity.id
_entity.type
_entity.pdbx_description
1 polymer ?
#
loop_
_entity_poly.entity_id
_entity_poly.type
_entity_poly.pdbx_seq_one_letter_code
_entity_poly.pdbx_strand_id
1 'polypeptide(L)'
;GPARPPQWIARCGDPRGGTVDPIDFIECAPFTETRNYMMRVMENMSIYKARLNGGTAPLTLTQDIRRGVPRGAQPYATVSGEEPLRTPDAEPGE
;
A
#
# COMPACT_ATOMS: atom_id res chain seq x y z
N GLY A 1 3.67 16.27 -8.75
CA GLY A 1 2.30 16.82 -8.68
C GLY A 1 1.27 15.75 -9.01
N PRO A 2 0.03 15.88 -8.51
CA PRO A 2 -1.03 14.86 -8.59
C PRO A 2 -1.44 14.47 -10.02
N ALA A 3 -1.05 15.23 -11.04
CA ALA A 3 -1.31 14.91 -12.45
C ALA A 3 -0.39 13.81 -13.02
N ARG A 4 0.73 13.48 -12.36
CA ARG A 4 1.70 12.51 -12.90
C ARG A 4 1.21 11.06 -12.88
N PRO A 5 0.57 10.55 -11.80
CA PRO A 5 0.12 9.15 -11.78
C PRO A 5 -0.84 8.78 -12.91
N PRO A 6 -1.88 9.58 -13.25
CA PRO A 6 -2.73 9.29 -14.42
C PRO A 6 -1.96 9.23 -15.74
N GLN A 7 -0.97 10.10 -15.94
CA GLN A 7 -0.14 10.10 -17.15
C GLN A 7 0.74 8.85 -17.24
N TRP A 8 1.27 8.38 -16.11
CA TRP A 8 2.06 7.16 -16.09
C TRP A 8 1.20 5.92 -16.29
N ILE A 9 -0.02 5.89 -15.76
CA ILE A 9 -0.98 4.82 -16.06
C ILE A 9 -1.26 4.75 -17.57
N ALA A 10 -1.46 5.90 -18.23
CA ALA A 10 -1.67 5.92 -19.68
C ALA A 10 -0.43 5.50 -20.49
N ARG A 11 0.78 5.80 -20.00
CA ARG A 11 2.04 5.53 -20.72
C ARG A 11 2.64 4.14 -20.45
N CYS A 12 2.61 3.71 -19.20
CA CYS A 12 3.24 2.50 -18.68
C CYS A 12 2.22 1.36 -18.47
N GLY A 13 0.93 1.65 -18.65
CA GLY A 13 -0.19 0.77 -18.37
C GLY A 13 -0.62 0.79 -16.91
N ASP A 14 -1.81 0.25 -16.64
CA ASP A 14 -2.36 0.23 -15.29
C ASP A 14 -1.92 -1.05 -14.54
N PRO A 15 -1.04 -0.96 -13.53
CA PRO A 15 -0.62 -2.12 -12.74
C PRO A 15 -1.77 -2.71 -11.91
N ARG A 16 -2.90 -2.01 -11.82
CA ARG A 16 -4.12 -2.45 -11.13
C ARG A 16 -5.04 -3.28 -12.01
N GLY A 17 -4.77 -3.40 -13.31
CA GLY A 17 -5.55 -4.23 -14.23
C GLY A 17 -5.06 -5.67 -14.33
N GLY A 18 -3.90 -5.99 -13.74
CA GLY A 18 -3.22 -7.27 -13.92
C GLY A 18 -2.59 -7.47 -15.30
N THR A 19 -2.71 -6.48 -16.20
CA THR A 19 -2.18 -6.51 -17.57
C THR A 19 -0.72 -6.06 -17.67
N VAL A 20 -0.21 -5.38 -16.64
CA VAL A 20 1.16 -4.88 -16.55
C VAL A 20 1.76 -5.34 -15.23
N ASP A 21 2.99 -5.84 -15.26
CA ASP A 21 3.70 -6.15 -14.02
C ASP A 21 3.97 -4.83 -13.28
N PRO A 22 3.60 -4.72 -12.00
CA PRO A 22 3.86 -3.49 -11.25
C PRO A 22 5.33 -3.07 -11.18
N ILE A 23 6.28 -4.00 -11.30
CA ILE A 23 7.71 -3.69 -11.41
C ILE A 23 7.98 -2.93 -12.70
N ASP A 24 7.42 -3.38 -13.83
CA ASP A 24 7.55 -2.70 -15.12
C ASP A 24 6.93 -1.29 -15.07
N PHE A 25 5.79 -1.14 -14.37
CA PHE A 25 5.18 0.17 -14.15
C PHE A 25 6.11 1.12 -13.38
N ILE A 26 6.77 0.64 -12.32
CA ILE A 26 7.72 1.42 -11.54
C ILE A 26 8.91 1.80 -12.40
N GLU A 27 9.54 0.84 -13.09
CA GLU A 27 10.73 1.08 -13.91
C GLU A 27 10.47 2.00 -15.10
N CYS A 28 9.25 2.01 -15.63
CA CYS A 28 8.81 2.91 -16.69
C CYS A 28 8.72 4.40 -16.25
N ALA A 29 8.61 4.69 -14.94
CA ALA A 29 8.54 6.06 -14.46
C ALA A 29 9.83 6.84 -14.84
N PRO A 30 9.71 8.03 -15.45
CA PRO A 30 10.85 8.69 -16.09
C PRO A 30 11.85 9.32 -15.10
N PHE A 31 11.48 9.46 -13.83
CA PHE A 31 12.32 10.10 -12.82
C PHE A 31 12.86 9.05 -11.85
N THR A 32 14.18 8.88 -11.83
CA THR A 32 14.85 7.93 -10.93
C THR A 32 14.54 8.20 -9.46
N GLU A 33 14.43 9.48 -9.06
CA GLU A 33 14.00 9.86 -7.72
C GLU A 33 12.61 9.30 -7.37
N THR A 34 11.67 9.32 -8.33
CA THR A 34 10.34 8.76 -8.12
C THR A 34 10.38 7.23 -8.02
N ARG A 35 11.18 6.56 -8.85
CA ARG A 35 11.38 5.10 -8.74
C ARG A 35 11.92 4.72 -7.36
N ASN A 36 12.95 5.43 -6.90
CA ASN A 36 13.52 5.25 -5.58
C ASN A 36 12.50 5.52 -4.47
N TYR A 37 11.71 6.59 -4.59
CA TYR A 37 10.65 6.89 -3.63
C TYR A 37 9.62 5.76 -3.55
N MET A 38 9.13 5.25 -4.69
CA MET A 38 8.18 4.13 -4.72
C MET A 38 8.76 2.90 -4.03
N MET A 39 9.99 2.52 -4.35
CA MET A 39 10.68 1.39 -3.71
C MET A 39 10.78 1.55 -2.19
N ARG A 40 11.18 2.72 -1.70
CA ARG A 40 11.28 3.00 -0.26
C ARG A 40 9.93 2.97 0.46
N VAL A 41 8.87 3.49 -0.17
CA VAL A 41 7.52 3.44 0.41
C VAL A 41 7.04 1.99 0.55
N MET A 42 7.27 1.16 -0.46
CA MET A 42 6.87 -0.25 -0.43
C MET A 42 7.68 -1.07 0.59
N GLU A 43 8.98 -0.77 0.72
CA GLU A 43 9.83 -1.34 1.78
C GLU A 43 9.28 -0.96 3.17
N ASN A 44 9.00 0.32 3.39
CA ASN A 44 8.45 0.81 4.66
C ASN A 44 7.08 0.19 4.99
N MET A 45 6.23 -0.05 3.98
CA MET A 45 4.92 -0.70 4.19
C MET A 45 5.08 -2.05 4.90
N SER A 46 6.09 -2.85 4.53
CA SER A 46 6.36 -4.15 5.16
C SER A 46 6.78 -3.99 6.63
N ILE A 47 7.56 -2.95 6.95
CA ILE A 47 7.95 -2.62 8.32
C ILE A 47 6.74 -2.21 9.15
N TYR A 48 5.86 -1.36 8.61
CA TYR A 48 4.64 -0.95 9.31
C TYR A 48 3.69 -2.13 9.57
N LYS A 49 3.54 -3.05 8.61
CA LYS A 49 2.78 -4.30 8.83
C LYS A 49 3.33 -5.10 10.01
N ALA A 50 4.65 -5.25 10.10
CA ALA A 50 5.28 -5.94 11.23
C ALA A 50 5.06 -5.21 12.56
N ARG A 51 5.24 -3.87 12.59
CA ARG A 51 5.03 -3.08 13.81
C ARG A 51 3.59 -3.16 14.33
N LEU A 52 2.61 -3.12 13.44
CA LEU A 52 1.20 -3.23 13.80
C LEU A 52 0.80 -4.66 14.23
N ASN A 53 1.58 -5.68 13.88
CA ASN A 53 1.32 -7.08 14.21
C ASN A 53 2.29 -7.61 15.29
N GLY A 54 2.63 -6.77 16.28
CA GLY A 54 3.44 -7.19 17.44
C GLY A 54 4.92 -7.44 17.12
N GLY A 55 5.45 -6.87 16.04
CA GLY A 55 6.87 -6.94 15.67
C GLY A 55 7.21 -7.94 14.57
N THR A 56 6.25 -8.73 14.07
CA THR A 56 6.47 -9.69 12.98
C THR A 56 5.34 -9.66 11.97
N ALA A 57 5.64 -9.78 10.68
CA ALA A 57 4.64 -9.94 9.63
C ALA A 57 5.21 -10.77 8.46
N PRO A 58 4.37 -11.52 7.72
CA PRO A 58 4.80 -12.21 6.51
C PRO A 58 5.29 -11.24 5.43
N LEU A 59 6.43 -11.55 4.83
CA LEU A 59 6.95 -10.83 3.66
C LEU A 59 6.07 -11.11 2.44
N THR A 60 5.21 -10.14 2.13
CA THR A 60 4.14 -10.27 1.12
C THR A 60 4.27 -9.21 0.03
N LEU A 61 5.47 -8.65 -0.16
CA LEU A 61 5.74 -7.52 -1.04
C LEU A 61 5.18 -7.71 -2.45
N THR A 62 5.47 -8.83 -3.13
CA THR A 62 4.92 -9.11 -4.47
C THR A 62 3.39 -9.13 -4.49
N GLN A 63 2.76 -9.68 -3.45
CA GLN A 63 1.30 -9.69 -3.33
C GLN A 63 0.75 -8.30 -3.06
N ASP A 64 1.38 -7.53 -2.16
CA ASP A 64 0.96 -6.17 -1.80
C ASP A 64 1.04 -5.23 -3.01
N ILE A 65 2.10 -5.35 -3.80
CA ILE A 65 2.30 -4.59 -5.03
C ILE A 65 1.21 -4.95 -6.06
N ARG A 66 0.90 -6.25 -6.22
CA ARG A 66 -0.20 -6.70 -7.09
C ARG A 66 -1.59 -6.31 -6.54
N ARG A 67 -1.74 -6.17 -5.22
CA ARG A 67 -3.00 -5.82 -4.54
C ARG A 67 -3.40 -4.35 -4.71
N GLY A 68 -2.55 -3.50 -5.30
CA GLY A 68 -2.93 -2.15 -5.71
C GLY A 68 -4.21 -2.08 -6.57
N VAL A 69 -4.69 -3.23 -7.08
CA VAL A 69 -6.04 -3.51 -7.59
C VAL A 69 -7.09 -3.48 -6.45
N PRO A 70 -7.85 -2.40 -6.22
CA PRO A 70 -8.79 -2.38 -5.10
C PRO A 70 -10.11 -3.04 -5.50
N ARG A 71 -10.59 -3.99 -4.68
CA ARG A 71 -11.96 -3.89 -4.17
C ARG A 71 -11.90 -3.42 -2.72
N GLY A 72 -11.85 -2.09 -2.57
CA GLY A 72 -11.94 -1.39 -1.29
C GLY A 72 -10.72 -1.53 -0.38
N ALA A 73 -10.51 -0.51 0.46
CA ALA A 73 -9.66 -0.65 1.64
C ALA A 73 -10.24 -1.78 2.49
N GLN A 74 -9.57 -2.93 2.53
CA GLN A 74 -9.92 -3.99 3.47
C GLN A 74 -9.35 -3.55 4.82
N PRO A 75 -10.19 -3.30 5.85
CA PRO A 75 -9.67 -3.14 7.20
C PRO A 75 -8.84 -4.40 7.52
N TYR A 76 -7.75 -4.21 8.25
CA TYR A 76 -6.97 -5.34 8.76
C TYR A 76 -7.96 -6.26 9.49
N ALA A 77 -8.13 -7.47 8.98
CA ALA A 77 -8.95 -8.46 9.67
C ALA A 77 -8.29 -8.66 11.04
N THR A 78 -9.07 -8.42 12.09
CA THR A 78 -8.66 -8.74 13.46
C THR A 78 -8.22 -10.19 13.49
N VAL A 79 -6.98 -10.43 13.92
CA VAL A 79 -6.53 -11.77 14.27
C VAL A 79 -7.51 -12.27 15.33
N SER A 80 -8.16 -13.41 15.06
CA SER A 80 -9.12 -14.04 15.95
C SER A 80 -8.45 -14.38 17.28
N GLY A 81 -8.66 -13.54 18.30
CA GLY A 81 -8.17 -13.78 19.66
C GLY A 81 -8.08 -12.55 20.57
N GLU A 82 -7.95 -11.33 20.04
CA GLU A 82 -7.78 -10.15 20.89
C GLU A 82 -9.02 -9.27 20.90
N GLU A 83 -9.54 -8.98 22.09
CA GLU A 83 -10.68 -8.09 22.32
C GLU A 83 -10.38 -6.72 21.68
N PRO A 84 -11.30 -6.15 20.86
CA PRO A 84 -11.03 -4.90 20.17
C PRO A 84 -10.81 -3.79 21.19
N LEU A 85 -9.68 -3.09 21.06
CA LEU A 85 -9.34 -1.96 21.91
C LEU A 85 -10.51 -0.95 21.88
N ARG A 86 -11.20 -0.82 23.01
CA ARG A 86 -12.36 0.07 23.19
C ARG A 86 -11.92 1.48 22.83
N THR A 87 -12.52 2.05 21.78
CA THR A 87 -12.36 3.47 21.46
C THR A 87 -13.00 4.25 22.62
N PRO A 88 -12.29 5.17 23.28
CA PRO A 88 -12.93 6.03 24.27
C PRO A 88 -14.01 6.88 23.57
N ASP A 89 -15.17 6.98 24.20
CA ASP A 89 -16.29 7.79 23.69
C ASP A 89 -15.82 9.23 23.47
N ALA A 90 -16.31 9.84 22.38
CA ALA A 90 -16.04 11.24 22.10
C ALA A 90 -16.56 12.10 23.24
N GLU A 91 -15.69 12.93 23.82
CA GLU A 91 -16.11 13.90 24.83
C GLU A 91 -17.15 14.86 24.21
N PRO A 92 -18.26 15.16 24.91
CA PRO A 92 -19.26 16.09 24.41
C PRO A 92 -18.62 17.48 24.26
N GLY A 93 -18.72 18.03 23.05
CA GLY A 93 -18.19 19.35 22.73
C GLY A 93 -18.77 20.45 23.61
N GLU A 94 -17.90 21.37 24.00
CA GLU A 94 -18.21 22.63 24.70
C GLU A 94 -18.30 23.79 23.70
#